data_AF-A0A521FQS6-F1
#
_entry.id   AF-A0A521FQS6-F1
#
_cell.length_a   1.000
_cell.length_b   1.000
_cell.length_c   1.000
_cell.angle_alpha   90.00
_cell.angle_beta   90.00
_cell.angle_gamma   90.00
#
_symmetry.space_group_name_H-M   'P 1'
#
loop_
_entity.id
_entity.type
_entity.pdbx_description
1 polymer ?
#
loop_
_entity_poly.entity_id
_entity_poly.type
_entity_poly.pdbx_seq_one_letter_code
_entity_poly.pdbx_strand_id
1 'polypeptide(L)'
;MAEETPIINIMTHRLPRELSRPIYNEFQNRFQESVRIIEQYPKYQILKDDLDVVEVLLALSIFYNRVIVNLDAATKFYGLVTRNEVTSAVRIGTYILNADEIHVIKGILISYQKLMRRYEINEFLWNYTLTIEFLQQLINYKAIDDGRGN
;
A
#
# COMPACT_ATOMS: atom_id res chain seq x y z
N MET A 1 -9.69 -21.17 19.80
CA MET A 1 -9.56 -20.71 18.40
C MET A 1 -8.23 -20.00 18.33
N ALA A 2 -7.33 -20.40 17.43
CA ALA A 2 -6.04 -19.70 17.30
C ALA A 2 -6.35 -18.25 16.88
N GLU A 3 -5.83 -17.27 17.60
CA GLU A 3 -5.92 -15.87 17.17
C GLU A 3 -5.25 -15.76 15.81
N GLU A 4 -6.02 -15.47 14.77
CA GLU A 4 -5.48 -15.19 13.45
C GLU A 4 -4.53 -13.99 13.57
N THR A 5 -3.31 -14.14 13.06
CA THR A 5 -2.34 -13.06 13.11
C THR A 5 -2.82 -11.92 12.20
N PRO A 6 -3.01 -10.70 12.73
CA PRO A 6 -3.48 -9.57 11.92
C PRO A 6 -2.60 -9.38 10.69
N ILE A 7 -3.21 -9.14 9.52
CA ILE A 7 -2.50 -9.06 8.24
C ILE A 7 -1.37 -8.01 8.28
N ILE A 8 -1.59 -6.91 8.99
CA ILE A 8 -0.60 -5.84 9.15
C ILE A 8 0.69 -6.32 9.84
N ASN A 9 0.60 -7.28 10.76
CA ASN A 9 1.77 -7.86 11.43
C ASN A 9 2.57 -8.72 10.46
N ILE A 10 1.89 -9.47 9.59
CA ILE A 10 2.54 -10.23 8.51
C ILE A 10 3.25 -9.27 7.56
N MET A 11 2.61 -8.17 7.17
CA MET A 11 3.21 -7.19 6.24
C MET A 11 4.39 -6.42 6.83
N THR A 12 4.43 -6.22 8.15
CA THR A 12 5.43 -5.36 8.81
C THR A 12 6.52 -6.13 9.56
N HIS A 13 6.45 -7.46 9.69
CA HIS A 13 7.35 -8.25 10.56
C HIS A 13 8.86 -8.12 10.27
N ARG A 14 9.26 -7.80 9.05
CA ARG A 14 10.68 -7.61 8.65
C ARG A 14 11.08 -6.14 8.48
N LEU A 15 10.16 -5.21 8.73
CA LEU A 15 10.47 -3.79 8.60
C LEU A 15 11.16 -3.28 9.87
N PRO A 16 12.09 -2.32 9.74
CA PRO A 16 12.61 -1.55 10.86
C PRO A 16 11.48 -0.96 11.68
N ARG A 17 11.68 -0.85 13.00
CA ARG A 17 10.66 -0.39 13.96
C ARG A 17 10.13 1.01 13.62
N GLU A 18 11.01 1.84 13.09
CA GLU A 18 10.77 3.22 12.68
C GLU A 18 9.77 3.29 11.51
N LEU A 19 9.72 2.24 10.68
CA LEU A 19 8.76 2.12 9.57
C LEU A 19 7.52 1.30 9.98
N SER A 20 7.70 0.20 10.70
CA SER A 20 6.59 -0.69 11.06
C SER A 20 5.60 -0.03 12.03
N ARG A 21 6.07 0.76 13.00
CA ARG A 21 5.19 1.38 14.01
C ARG A 21 4.21 2.41 13.41
N PRO A 22 4.63 3.36 12.56
CA PRO A 22 3.69 4.24 11.88
C PRO A 22 2.67 3.50 11.01
N ILE A 23 3.11 2.49 10.26
CA ILE A 23 2.24 1.65 9.41
C ILE A 23 1.18 0.94 10.27
N TYR A 24 1.60 0.31 11.36
CA TYR A 24 0.70 -0.38 12.29
C TYR A 24 -0.33 0.56 12.90
N ASN A 25 0.11 1.71 13.41
CA ASN A 25 -0.78 2.68 14.04
C ASN A 25 -1.80 3.25 13.05
N GLU A 26 -1.36 3.59 11.83
CA GLU A 26 -2.26 4.07 10.78
C GLU A 26 -3.30 3.02 10.41
N PHE A 27 -2.86 1.77 10.22
CA PHE A 27 -3.76 0.65 9.92
C PHE A 27 -4.81 0.46 11.02
N GLN A 28 -4.40 0.39 12.29
CA GLN A 28 -5.32 0.18 13.40
C GLN A 28 -6.38 1.28 13.48
N ASN A 29 -5.97 2.54 13.38
CA ASN A 29 -6.89 3.67 13.43
C ASN A 29 -7.87 3.64 12.25
N ARG A 30 -7.37 3.44 11.03
CA ARG A 30 -8.20 3.43 9.82
C ARG A 30 -9.12 2.22 9.78
N PHE A 31 -8.68 1.04 10.23
CA PHE A 31 -9.53 -0.15 10.22
C PHE A 31 -10.68 -0.03 11.22
N GLN A 32 -10.41 0.47 12.43
CA GLN A 32 -11.46 0.78 13.41
C GLN A 32 -12.46 1.81 12.87
N GLU A 33 -11.98 2.83 12.17
CA GLU A 33 -12.82 3.82 11.51
C GLU A 33 -13.63 3.18 10.37
N SER A 34 -13.03 2.31 9.56
CA SER A 34 -13.71 1.60 8.47
C SER A 34 -14.88 0.76 8.99
N VAL A 35 -14.65 -0.05 10.03
CA VAL A 35 -15.69 -0.87 10.67
C VAL A 35 -16.83 0.01 11.15
N ARG A 36 -16.52 1.11 11.85
CA ARG A 36 -17.53 2.05 12.34
C ARG A 36 -18.36 2.66 11.20
N ILE A 37 -17.72 3.07 10.11
CA ILE A 37 -18.41 3.66 8.95
C ILE A 37 -19.33 2.61 8.29
N ILE A 38 -18.84 1.39 8.09
CA ILE A 38 -19.60 0.30 7.47
C ILE A 38 -20.84 -0.05 8.30
N GLU A 39 -20.73 -0.08 9.62
CA GLU A 39 -21.84 -0.40 10.52
C GLU A 39 -22.89 0.71 10.57
N GLN A 40 -22.46 1.98 10.63
CA GLN A 40 -23.33 3.11 10.90
C GLN A 40 -24.07 3.64 9.66
N TYR A 41 -23.49 3.50 8.47
CA TYR A 41 -24.01 4.16 7.27
C TYR A 41 -24.50 3.13 6.23
N PRO A 42 -25.82 3.12 5.89
CA PRO A 42 -26.40 2.13 4.98
C PRO A 42 -25.69 2.00 3.63
N LYS A 43 -25.17 3.11 3.09
CA LYS A 43 -24.41 3.11 1.82
C LYS A 43 -23.18 2.19 1.84
N TYR A 44 -22.57 1.99 3.01
CA TYR A 44 -21.33 1.20 3.15
C TYR A 44 -21.58 -0.22 3.64
N GLN A 45 -22.82 -0.58 4.00
CA GLN A 45 -23.17 -1.92 4.47
C GLN A 45 -22.95 -3.02 3.42
N ILE A 46 -22.86 -2.66 2.13
CA ILE A 46 -22.48 -3.59 1.07
C ILE A 46 -21.09 -4.21 1.27
N LEU A 47 -20.22 -3.59 2.07
CA LEU A 47 -18.89 -4.10 2.42
C LEU A 47 -18.89 -4.96 3.70
N LYS A 48 -20.03 -5.11 4.39
CA LYS A 48 -20.08 -5.74 5.71
C LYS A 48 -19.73 -7.23 5.66
N ASP A 49 -20.10 -7.90 4.58
CA ASP A 49 -19.83 -9.32 4.39
C ASP A 49 -18.40 -9.58 3.89
N ASP A 50 -17.66 -8.52 3.51
CA ASP A 50 -16.30 -8.58 2.95
C ASP A 50 -15.27 -7.86 3.87
N LEU A 51 -15.48 -7.84 5.18
CA LEU A 51 -14.62 -7.10 6.12
C LEU A 51 -13.16 -7.60 6.12
N ASP A 52 -12.94 -8.88 5.87
CA ASP A 52 -11.63 -9.50 5.68
C ASP A 52 -10.91 -8.95 4.43
N VAL A 53 -11.64 -8.80 3.32
CA VAL A 53 -11.13 -8.17 2.09
C VAL A 53 -10.82 -6.69 2.34
N VAL A 54 -11.69 -5.97 3.05
CA VAL A 54 -11.44 -4.58 3.46
C VAL A 54 -10.16 -4.47 4.29
N GLU A 55 -9.97 -5.38 5.26
CA GLU A 55 -8.76 -5.44 6.09
C GLU A 55 -7.49 -5.60 5.24
N VAL A 56 -7.50 -6.59 4.34
CA VAL A 56 -6.35 -6.89 3.47
C VAL A 56 -6.04 -5.73 2.53
N LEU A 57 -7.05 -5.17 1.87
CA LEU A 57 -6.86 -4.05 0.94
C LEU A 57 -6.37 -2.79 1.67
N LEU A 58 -6.85 -2.53 2.89
CA LEU A 58 -6.39 -1.41 3.70
C LEU A 58 -4.94 -1.60 4.16
N ALA A 59 -4.53 -2.82 4.50
CA ALA A 59 -3.14 -3.09 4.83
C ALA A 59 -2.23 -2.91 3.62
N LEU A 60 -2.65 -3.40 2.45
CA LEU A 60 -1.94 -3.25 1.19
C LEU A 60 -1.78 -1.78 0.79
N SER A 61 -2.84 -0.98 0.90
CA SER A 61 -2.80 0.44 0.54
C SER A 61 -1.82 1.24 1.41
N ILE A 62 -1.83 1.00 2.73
CA ILE A 62 -0.94 1.69 3.66
C ILE A 62 0.50 1.26 3.41
N PHE A 63 0.74 -0.03 3.18
CA PHE A 63 2.07 -0.52 2.83
C PHE A 63 2.56 0.07 1.51
N TYR A 64 1.71 0.15 0.50
CA TYR A 64 2.03 0.78 -0.78
C TYR A 64 2.48 2.23 -0.59
N ASN A 65 1.66 3.03 0.10
CA ASN A 65 1.91 4.46 0.31
C ASN A 65 3.15 4.71 1.19
N ARG A 66 3.43 3.85 2.16
CA ARG A 66 4.56 4.03 3.10
C ARG A 66 5.88 3.41 2.60
N VAL A 67 5.82 2.38 1.77
CA VAL A 67 7.00 1.61 1.34
C VAL A 67 7.22 1.72 -0.16
N ILE A 68 6.27 1.23 -0.95
CA ILE A 68 6.45 1.07 -2.41
C ILE A 68 6.64 2.42 -3.11
N VAL A 69 5.84 3.43 -2.77
CA VAL A 69 5.96 4.79 -3.35
C VAL A 69 7.33 5.40 -3.05
N ASN A 70 7.85 5.22 -1.83
CA ASN A 70 9.16 5.75 -1.44
C ASN A 70 10.31 5.02 -2.17
N LEU A 71 10.20 3.71 -2.35
CA LEU A 71 11.14 2.93 -3.14
C LEU A 71 11.14 3.38 -4.61
N ASP A 72 9.97 3.55 -5.20
CA ASP A 72 9.82 4.05 -6.57
C ASP A 72 10.42 5.45 -6.73
N ALA A 73 10.12 6.37 -5.81
CA ALA A 73 10.70 7.71 -5.78
C ALA A 73 12.24 7.69 -5.69
N ALA A 74 12.81 6.81 -4.86
CA ALA A 74 14.25 6.63 -4.76
C ALA A 74 14.88 6.16 -6.08
N THR A 75 14.23 5.22 -6.80
CA THR A 75 14.74 4.76 -8.09
C THR A 75 14.71 5.84 -9.17
N LYS A 76 13.63 6.65 -9.20
CA LYS A 76 13.48 7.77 -10.13
C LYS A 76 14.50 8.87 -9.82
N PHE A 77 14.67 9.22 -8.55
CA PHE A 77 15.66 10.20 -8.11
C PHE A 77 17.09 9.79 -8.50
N TYR A 78 17.49 8.55 -8.19
CA TYR A 78 18.79 8.02 -8.60
C TYR A 78 18.98 8.09 -10.12
N GLY A 79 17.98 7.67 -10.88
CA GLY A 79 18.02 7.73 -12.35
C GLY A 79 18.17 9.15 -12.88
N LEU A 80 17.57 10.14 -12.24
CA LEU A 80 17.71 11.54 -12.63
C LEU A 80 19.11 12.10 -12.36
N VAL A 81 19.68 11.80 -11.19
CA VAL A 81 21.02 12.30 -10.80
C VAL A 81 22.10 11.66 -11.66
N THR A 82 22.06 10.34 -11.84
CA THR A 82 23.11 9.59 -12.54
C THR A 82 23.06 9.69 -14.07
N ARG A 83 21.94 10.17 -14.65
CA ARG A 83 21.81 10.34 -16.11
C ARG A 83 22.58 11.52 -16.65
N ASN A 84 22.81 12.55 -15.84
CA ASN A 84 23.41 13.81 -16.26
C ASN A 84 24.84 14.04 -15.73
N GLU A 85 25.39 13.09 -14.96
CA GLU A 85 26.68 13.21 -14.30
C GLU A 85 27.50 11.92 -14.41
N VAL A 86 28.83 12.02 -14.26
CA VAL A 86 29.74 10.87 -14.06
C VAL A 86 29.65 10.35 -12.61
N THR A 87 28.46 10.36 -12.01
CA THR A 87 28.23 9.90 -10.64
C THR A 87 27.63 8.50 -10.67
N SER A 88 28.34 7.55 -10.07
CA SER A 88 27.96 6.12 -9.99
C SER A 88 27.17 5.78 -8.73
N ALA A 89 26.97 6.76 -7.84
CA ALA A 89 26.23 6.60 -6.59
C ALA A 89 25.70 7.93 -6.07
N VAL A 90 24.61 7.87 -5.31
CA VAL A 90 23.99 9.01 -4.63
C VAL A 90 24.17 8.85 -3.13
N ARG A 91 24.83 9.81 -2.48
CA ARG A 91 24.97 9.82 -1.02
C ARG A 91 23.78 10.51 -0.37
N ILE A 92 23.12 9.82 0.55
CA ILE A 92 22.00 10.33 1.36
C ILE A 92 22.41 10.25 2.82
N GLY A 93 22.90 11.36 3.39
CA GLY A 93 23.52 11.37 4.71
C GLY A 93 24.75 10.45 4.75
N THR A 94 24.68 9.39 5.56
CA THR A 94 25.72 8.35 5.66
C THR A 94 25.49 7.16 4.73
N TYR A 95 24.31 7.04 4.12
CA TYR A 95 23.96 5.95 3.21
C TYR A 95 24.42 6.25 1.78
N ILE A 96 24.81 5.22 1.04
CA ILE A 96 25.21 5.29 -0.36
C ILE A 96 24.25 4.43 -1.17
N LEU A 97 23.42 5.08 -1.98
CA LEU A 97 22.54 4.44 -2.94
C LEU A 97 23.31 4.26 -4.25
N ASN A 98 23.62 3.01 -4.61
CA ASN A 98 24.40 2.68 -5.80
C ASN A 98 23.55 1.88 -6.82
N ALA A 99 24.16 1.52 -7.95
CA ALA A 99 23.47 0.78 -9.01
C ALA A 99 22.94 -0.59 -8.57
N ASP A 100 23.66 -1.30 -7.70
CA ASP A 100 23.28 -2.64 -7.23
C ASP A 100 22.05 -2.57 -6.31
N GLU A 101 22.05 -1.65 -5.35
CA GLU A 101 20.92 -1.37 -4.47
C GLU A 101 19.67 -0.98 -5.29
N ILE A 102 19.85 -0.14 -6.31
CA ILE A 102 18.78 0.26 -7.23
C ILE A 102 18.23 -0.93 -8.01
N HIS A 103 19.08 -1.87 -8.42
CA HIS A 103 18.64 -3.08 -9.11
C HIS A 103 17.76 -3.95 -8.20
N VAL A 104 18.16 -4.12 -6.94
CA VAL A 104 17.36 -4.83 -5.93
C VAL A 104 16.00 -4.14 -5.73
N ILE A 105 16.00 -2.81 -5.55
CA ILE A 105 14.76 -2.04 -5.38
C ILE A 105 13.84 -2.19 -6.60
N LYS A 106 14.38 -2.10 -7.82
CA LYS A 106 13.60 -2.32 -9.06
C LYS A 106 12.98 -3.71 -9.11
N GLY A 107 13.70 -4.75 -8.66
CA GLY A 107 13.17 -6.11 -8.56
C GLY A 107 11.95 -6.21 -7.63
N ILE A 108 11.98 -5.49 -6.50
CA ILE A 108 10.86 -5.39 -5.56
C ILE A 108 9.66 -4.69 -6.22
N LEU A 109 9.89 -3.54 -6.86
CA LEU A 109 8.83 -2.79 -7.55
C LEU A 109 8.15 -3.61 -8.65
N ILE A 110 8.93 -4.32 -9.47
CA ILE A 110 8.41 -5.21 -10.51
C ILE A 110 7.57 -6.33 -9.91
N SER A 111 8.04 -6.94 -8.81
CA SER A 111 7.33 -8.01 -8.12
C SER A 111 5.99 -7.51 -7.56
N TYR A 112 5.98 -6.32 -6.97
CA TYR A 112 4.77 -5.67 -6.49
C TYR A 112 3.78 -5.38 -7.63
N GLN A 113 4.24 -4.79 -8.74
CA GLN A 113 3.40 -4.53 -9.92
C GLN A 113 2.84 -5.81 -10.56
N LYS A 114 3.58 -6.92 -10.51
CA LYS A 114 3.08 -8.23 -10.96
C LYS A 114 1.97 -8.75 -10.04
N LEU A 115 2.12 -8.56 -8.72
CA LEU A 115 1.09 -8.93 -7.75
C LEU A 115 -0.18 -8.12 -7.97
N MET A 116 -0.07 -6.79 -8.08
CA MET A 116 -1.20 -5.90 -8.38
C MET A 116 -1.95 -6.32 -9.64
N ARG A 117 -1.22 -6.56 -10.74
CA ARG A 117 -1.82 -7.01 -12.00
C ARG A 117 -2.48 -8.38 -11.90
N ARG A 118 -1.89 -9.32 -11.14
CA ARG A 118 -2.43 -10.67 -10.97
C ARG A 118 -3.79 -10.67 -10.28
N TYR A 119 -3.99 -9.75 -9.33
CA TYR A 119 -5.23 -9.61 -8.58
C TYR A 119 -6.12 -8.48 -9.12
N GLU A 120 -5.81 -7.96 -10.32
CA GLU A 120 -6.54 -6.89 -11.00
C GLU A 120 -6.71 -5.60 -10.18
N ILE A 121 -5.90 -5.44 -9.13
CA ILE A 121 -5.96 -4.29 -8.25
C ILE A 121 -5.44 -3.07 -9.02
N ASN A 122 -6.26 -2.03 -9.09
CA ASN A 122 -5.91 -0.80 -9.76
C ASN A 122 -5.21 0.18 -8.81
N GLU A 123 -4.18 0.90 -9.29
CA GLU A 123 -3.44 1.89 -8.50
C GLU A 123 -4.32 3.02 -7.95
N PHE A 124 -5.45 3.34 -8.59
CA PHE A 124 -6.36 4.37 -8.07
C PHE A 124 -6.92 4.03 -6.68
N LEU A 125 -7.04 2.74 -6.33
CA LEU A 125 -7.53 2.26 -5.03
C LEU A 125 -6.64 2.72 -3.87
N TRP A 126 -5.37 3.04 -4.16
CA TRP A 126 -4.41 3.48 -3.16
C TRP A 126 -4.37 5.00 -2.99
N ASN A 127 -5.06 5.73 -3.87
CA ASN A 127 -5.06 7.19 -3.88
C ASN A 127 -6.22 7.73 -3.04
N TYR A 128 -6.02 7.78 -1.73
CA TYR A 128 -6.97 8.37 -0.80
C TYR A 128 -6.23 9.04 0.37
N THR A 129 -6.90 10.02 0.97
CA THR A 129 -6.45 10.68 2.20
C THR A 129 -7.28 10.20 3.38
N LEU A 130 -8.60 10.17 3.21
CA LEU A 130 -9.55 9.82 4.26
C LEU A 130 -10.01 8.37 4.15
N THR A 131 -10.32 7.73 5.28
CA THR A 131 -10.83 6.35 5.32
C THR A 131 -12.14 6.22 4.54
N ILE A 132 -12.98 7.25 4.56
CA ILE A 132 -14.23 7.26 3.80
C ILE A 132 -14.00 7.26 2.27
N GLU A 133 -12.94 7.90 1.79
CA GLU A 133 -12.58 7.92 0.37
C GLU A 133 -12.13 6.52 -0.08
N PHE A 134 -11.31 5.86 0.74
CA PHE A 134 -10.94 4.46 0.53
C PHE A 134 -12.17 3.55 0.41
N LEU A 135 -13.11 3.63 1.35
CA LEU A 135 -14.32 2.81 1.31
C LEU A 135 -15.20 3.11 0.08
N GLN A 136 -15.28 4.36 -0.36
CA GLN A 136 -15.98 4.72 -1.59
C GLN A 136 -15.34 4.10 -2.82
N GLN A 137 -14.01 4.09 -2.88
CA GLN A 137 -13.26 3.44 -3.96
C GLN A 137 -13.52 1.92 -3.97
N LEU A 138 -13.57 1.27 -2.82
CA LEU A 138 -13.92 -0.16 -2.71
C LEU A 138 -15.34 -0.45 -3.22
N ILE A 139 -16.33 0.37 -2.85
CA ILE A 139 -17.70 0.22 -3.34
C ILE A 139 -17.76 0.35 -4.87
N ASN A 140 -17.08 1.36 -5.42
CA ASN A 140 -17.04 1.57 -6.86
C ASN A 140 -16.37 0.38 -7.56
N TYR A 141 -15.29 -0.15 -6.99
CA TYR A 141 -14.59 -1.31 -7.53
C TYR A 141 -15.46 -2.56 -7.51
N LYS A 142 -16.13 -2.85 -6.38
CA LYS A 142 -17.08 -3.97 -6.26
C LYS A 142 -18.24 -3.83 -7.25
N ALA A 143 -18.74 -2.62 -7.46
CA ALA A 143 -19.80 -2.37 -8.44
C ALA A 143 -19.36 -2.64 -9.89
N ILE A 144 -18.11 -2.34 -10.24
CA ILE A 144 -17.53 -2.66 -11.56
C ILE A 144 -17.43 -4.18 -11.73
N ASP A 145 -16.91 -4.88 -10.70
CA ASP A 145 -16.75 -6.34 -10.70
C ASP A 145 -18.10 -7.08 -10.81
N ASP A 146 -19.12 -6.60 -10.10
CA ASP A 146 -20.50 -7.11 -10.16
C ASP A 146 -21.22 -6.81 -11.50
N GLY A 147 -20.57 -6.13 -12.45
CA GLY A 147 -21.16 -5.73 -13.73
C GLY A 147 -22.22 -4.62 -13.60
N ARG A 148 -22.16 -3.83 -12.52
CA ARG A 148 -23.07 -2.71 -12.22
C ARG A 148 -22.41 -1.33 -12.40
N GLY A 149 -21.19 -1.29 -12.93
CA GLY A 149 -20.50 -0.06 -13.29
C GLY A 149 -21.10 0.56 -14.56
N ASN A 150 -21.39 1.87 -14.51
CA ASN A 150 -21.74 2.67 -15.69
C ASN A 150 -20.55 2.82 -16.65
#